data_AF-A0A227PIG7-F1
#
_entry.id   AF-A0A227PIG7-F1
#
_cell.length_a   1.000
_cell.length_b   1.000
_cell.length_c   1.000
_cell.angle_alpha   90.00
_cell.angle_beta   90.00
_cell.angle_gamma   90.00
#
_symmetry.space_group_name_H-M   'P 1'
#
loop_
_entity.id
_entity.type
_entity.pdbx_description
1 polymer ?
#
loop_
_entity_poly.entity_id
_entity_poly.type
_entity_poly.pdbx_seq_one_letter_code
_entity_poly.pdbx_strand_id
1 'polypeptide(L)'
;MKEFEEKDNKEEKEDDDKFDYWAFIEKYYPKYYHCNSVLLSDILTRKLYGEEISESDEEYIKDWDVRNELFEVDKDLLCKAFENYFNIAYP
;
A
#
# COMPACT_ATOMS: atom_id res chain seq x y z
N MET A 1 51.17 0.37 -14.48
CA MET A 1 50.37 1.47 -15.07
C MET A 1 49.28 1.82 -14.08
N LYS A 2 48.94 3.11 -14.02
CA LYS A 2 48.19 3.81 -12.97
C LYS A 2 46.90 3.11 -12.52
N GLU A 3 46.75 3.04 -11.20
CA GLU A 3 45.47 3.04 -10.50
C GLU A 3 44.61 4.19 -11.00
N PHE A 4 43.33 3.94 -11.25
CA PHE A 4 42.32 4.98 -11.35
C PHE A 4 41.19 4.59 -10.40
N GLU A 5 41.26 5.14 -9.19
CA GLU A 5 40.09 5.30 -8.34
C GLU A 5 39.17 6.32 -9.01
N GLU A 6 38.03 5.87 -9.54
CA GLU A 6 36.90 6.76 -9.81
C GLU A 6 35.95 6.68 -8.63
N LYS A 7 36.12 7.64 -7.72
CA LYS A 7 35.09 8.04 -6.76
C LYS A 7 33.98 8.75 -7.53
N ASP A 8 32.98 8.01 -7.99
CA ASP A 8 31.70 8.60 -8.33
C ASP A 8 30.86 8.72 -7.05
N ASN A 9 31.09 9.82 -6.32
CA ASN A 9 30.06 10.38 -5.47
C ASN A 9 28.95 10.92 -6.37
N LYS A 10 28.01 10.06 -6.76
CA LYS A 10 26.67 10.48 -7.14
C LYS A 10 25.79 10.30 -5.92
N GLU A 11 25.46 11.41 -5.28
CA GLU A 11 24.21 11.52 -4.54
C GLU A 11 23.09 11.30 -5.57
N GLU A 12 22.64 10.06 -5.70
CA GLU A 12 21.43 9.73 -6.43
C GLU A 12 20.27 10.36 -5.66
N LYS A 13 19.69 11.43 -6.22
CA LYS A 13 18.39 11.94 -5.79
C LYS A 13 17.33 10.92 -6.21
N GLU A 14 17.20 9.84 -5.46
CA GLU A 14 16.14 8.84 -5.63
C GLU A 14 14.99 9.13 -4.67
N ASP A 15 14.16 10.14 -4.93
CA ASP A 15 12.94 10.34 -4.11
C ASP A 15 11.70 10.83 -4.90
N ASP A 16 11.81 11.16 -6.19
CA ASP A 16 10.67 11.73 -6.95
C ASP A 16 9.75 10.68 -7.64
N ASP A 17 10.14 9.40 -7.74
CA ASP A 17 9.39 8.36 -8.47
C ASP A 17 8.93 7.18 -7.59
N LYS A 18 8.84 7.36 -6.26
CA LYS A 18 8.31 6.30 -5.41
C LYS A 18 6.81 6.18 -5.62
N PHE A 19 6.37 4.99 -6.05
CA PHE A 19 4.94 4.68 -6.17
C PHE A 19 4.25 4.85 -4.80
N ASP A 20 3.42 5.88 -4.69
CA ASP A 20 2.56 6.07 -3.54
C ASP A 20 1.31 5.20 -3.69
N TYR A 21 1.34 4.07 -2.99
CA TYR A 21 0.25 3.10 -2.98
C TYR A 21 -1.08 3.74 -2.60
N TRP A 22 -1.12 4.51 -1.51
CA TRP A 22 -2.39 5.06 -0.99
C TRP A 22 -2.91 6.18 -1.88
N ALA A 23 -2.04 7.04 -2.39
CA ALA A 23 -2.46 8.04 -3.38
C ALA A 23 -3.01 7.40 -4.67
N PHE A 24 -2.44 6.26 -5.08
CA PHE A 24 -2.95 5.51 -6.24
C PHE A 24 -4.33 4.90 -5.97
N ILE A 25 -4.50 4.22 -4.82
CA ILE A 25 -5.78 3.64 -4.42
C ILE A 25 -6.84 4.74 -4.26
N GLU A 26 -6.54 5.85 -3.60
CA GLU A 26 -7.50 6.96 -3.43
C GLU A 26 -7.99 7.52 -4.78
N LYS A 27 -7.06 7.66 -5.74
CA LYS A 27 -7.37 8.24 -7.04
C LYS A 27 -8.19 7.32 -7.94
N TYR A 28 -7.94 6.01 -7.91
CA TYR A 28 -8.49 5.08 -8.90
C TYR A 28 -9.44 4.02 -8.32
N TYR A 29 -9.47 3.79 -7.01
CA TYR A 29 -10.39 2.84 -6.40
C TYR A 29 -11.80 3.45 -6.25
N PRO A 30 -12.85 2.77 -6.72
CA PRO A 30 -14.19 3.34 -6.70
C PRO A 30 -14.72 3.39 -5.27
N LYS A 31 -15.27 4.54 -4.86
CA LYS A 31 -15.85 4.76 -3.53
C LYS A 31 -14.86 4.51 -2.38
N TYR A 32 -13.58 4.89 -2.56
CA TYR A 32 -12.52 4.80 -1.55
C TYR A 32 -13.01 5.10 -0.11
N TYR A 33 -13.62 6.27 0.09
CA TYR A 33 -14.12 6.75 1.38
C TYR A 33 -15.33 5.98 1.97
N HIS A 34 -15.91 5.05 1.21
CA HIS A 34 -17.06 4.24 1.62
C HIS A 34 -16.79 2.73 1.45
N CYS A 35 -15.51 2.33 1.39
CA CYS A 35 -15.13 0.95 1.17
C CYS A 35 -14.67 0.29 2.47
N ASN A 36 -15.40 -0.73 2.92
CA ASN A 36 -15.03 -1.53 4.09
C ASN A 36 -13.65 -2.20 3.93
N SER A 37 -13.22 -2.49 2.70
CA SER A 37 -11.88 -3.07 2.45
C SER A 37 -10.75 -2.10 2.76
N VAL A 38 -10.95 -0.79 2.53
CA VAL A 38 -9.96 0.24 2.90
C VAL A 38 -9.86 0.35 4.42
N LEU A 39 -11.01 0.39 5.11
CA LEU A 39 -11.05 0.38 6.57
C LEU A 39 -10.40 -0.88 7.16
N LEU A 40 -10.68 -2.04 6.57
CA LEU A 40 -10.09 -3.30 7.00
C LEU A 40 -8.57 -3.32 6.80
N SER A 41 -8.08 -2.82 5.66
CA SER A 41 -6.63 -2.69 5.43
C SER A 41 -5.96 -1.77 6.48
N ASP A 42 -6.59 -0.66 6.84
CA ASP A 42 -6.10 0.23 7.92
C ASP A 42 -6.00 -0.51 9.27
N ILE A 43 -7.08 -1.19 9.67
CA ILE A 43 -7.12 -1.96 10.93
C ILE A 43 -6.02 -3.03 10.97
N LEU A 44 -5.88 -3.81 9.89
CA LEU A 44 -4.90 -4.88 9.80
C LEU A 44 -3.46 -4.34 9.76
N THR A 45 -3.24 -3.23 9.06
CA THR A 45 -1.95 -2.52 9.01
C THR A 45 -1.54 -2.07 10.41
N ARG A 46 -2.43 -1.36 11.11
CA ARG A 46 -2.19 -0.91 12.49
C ARG A 46 -1.89 -2.08 13.41
N LYS A 47 -2.67 -3.16 13.33
CA LYS A 47 -2.42 -4.38 14.10
C LYS A 47 -1.04 -4.99 13.81
N LEU A 48 -0.64 -5.04 12.54
CA LEU A 48 0.64 -5.60 12.11
C LEU A 48 1.85 -4.78 12.62
N TYR A 49 1.72 -3.46 12.67
CA TYR A 49 2.75 -2.56 13.19
C TYR A 49 2.71 -2.36 14.71
N GLY A 50 1.76 -3.00 15.41
CA GLY A 50 1.61 -2.89 16.85
C GLY A 50 1.01 -1.56 17.31
N GLU A 51 0.31 -0.86 16.42
CA GLU A 51 -0.46 0.33 16.75
C GLU A 51 -1.77 -0.05 17.44
N GLU A 52 -2.28 0.85 18.29
CA GLU A 52 -3.55 0.65 19.00
C GLU A 52 -4.70 0.58 17.98
N ILE A 53 -5.61 -0.38 18.15
CA ILE A 53 -6.91 -0.46 17.45
C ILE A 53 -8.02 -0.60 18.49
N SER A 54 -9.29 -0.44 18.08
CA SER A 54 -10.40 -0.50 19.05
C SER A 54 -10.57 -1.92 19.61
N GLU A 55 -11.12 -2.05 20.82
CA GLU A 55 -11.43 -3.37 21.42
C GLU A 55 -12.36 -4.21 20.53
N SER A 56 -13.29 -3.58 19.82
CA SER A 56 -14.16 -4.26 18.86
C SER A 56 -13.40 -4.78 17.65
N ASP A 57 -12.39 -4.05 17.16
CA ASP A 57 -11.57 -4.48 16.04
C ASP A 57 -10.63 -5.61 16.47
N GLU A 58 -10.05 -5.52 17.66
CA GLU A 58 -9.26 -6.60 18.27
C GLU A 58 -10.05 -7.92 18.32
N GLU A 59 -11.27 -7.87 18.86
CA GLU A 59 -12.14 -9.04 18.94
C GLU A 59 -12.56 -9.55 17.56
N TYR A 60 -12.78 -8.64 16.60
CA TYR A 60 -13.16 -8.98 15.24
C TYR A 60 -12.08 -9.77 14.49
N ILE A 61 -10.79 -9.42 14.68
CA ILE A 61 -9.65 -10.03 13.97
C ILE A 61 -8.85 -11.02 14.82
N LYS A 62 -9.27 -11.32 16.05
CA LYS A 62 -8.46 -12.03 17.07
C LYS A 62 -7.84 -13.36 16.62
N ASP A 63 -8.50 -14.08 15.73
CA ASP A 63 -8.11 -15.41 15.25
C ASP A 63 -7.57 -15.40 13.80
N TRP A 64 -7.36 -14.21 13.22
CA TRP A 64 -6.96 -14.05 11.83
C TRP A 64 -5.44 -14.13 11.66
N ASP A 65 -4.99 -14.64 10.51
CA ASP A 65 -3.62 -14.41 10.05
C ASP A 65 -3.53 -12.99 9.48
N VAL A 66 -3.27 -12.02 10.35
CA VAL A 66 -3.28 -10.58 10.03
C VAL A 66 -2.43 -10.26 8.79
N ARG A 67 -1.27 -10.92 8.64
CA ARG A 67 -0.37 -10.66 7.50
C ARG A 67 -0.96 -11.17 6.19
N ASN A 68 -1.49 -12.39 6.19
CA ASN A 68 -2.08 -12.97 4.99
C ASN A 68 -3.38 -12.24 4.59
N GLU A 69 -4.22 -11.92 5.56
CA GLU A 69 -5.47 -11.18 5.31
C GLU A 69 -5.17 -9.78 4.77
N LEU A 70 -4.19 -9.06 5.34
CA LEU A 70 -3.79 -7.76 4.81
C LEU A 70 -3.32 -7.85 3.36
N PHE A 71 -2.49 -8.85 3.04
CA PHE A 71 -2.00 -9.07 1.69
C PHE A 71 -3.15 -9.29 0.68
N GLU A 72 -4.12 -10.12 1.03
CA GLU A 72 -5.26 -10.39 0.14
C GLU A 72 -6.16 -9.16 -0.05
N VAL A 73 -6.42 -8.41 1.03
CA VAL A 73 -7.19 -7.15 0.97
C VAL A 73 -6.48 -6.13 0.10
N ASP A 74 -5.18 -5.91 0.31
CA ASP A 74 -4.40 -4.92 -0.44
C ASP A 74 -4.26 -5.29 -1.91
N LYS A 75 -4.13 -6.58 -2.23
CA LYS A 75 -4.13 -7.09 -3.60
C LYS A 75 -5.44 -6.77 -4.30
N ASP A 76 -6.57 -7.04 -3.66
CA ASP A 76 -7.90 -6.76 -4.24
C ASP A 76 -8.14 -5.27 -4.45
N LEU A 77 -7.73 -4.45 -3.48
CA LEU A 77 -7.77 -2.99 -3.61
C LEU A 77 -6.95 -2.53 -4.82
N LEU A 78 -5.71 -3.01 -4.93
CA LEU A 78 -4.80 -2.62 -5.99
C LEU A 78 -5.26 -3.09 -7.38
N CYS A 79 -5.75 -4.32 -7.51
CA CYS A 79 -6.27 -4.86 -8.76
C CYS A 79 -7.42 -4.01 -9.30
N LYS A 80 -8.42 -3.70 -8.47
CA LYS A 80 -9.57 -2.86 -8.88
C LYS A 80 -9.16 -1.43 -9.20
N ALA A 81 -8.21 -0.86 -8.44
CA ALA A 81 -7.67 0.46 -8.75
C ALA A 81 -6.97 0.45 -10.11
N PHE A 82 -6.18 -0.59 -10.43
CA PHE A 82 -5.57 -0.74 -11.75
C PHE A 82 -6.60 -0.94 -12.87
N GLU A 83 -7.62 -1.77 -12.67
CA GLU A 83 -8.70 -1.95 -13.65
C GLU A 83 -9.34 -0.60 -14.00
N ASN A 84 -9.67 0.21 -12.99
CA ASN A 84 -10.22 1.54 -13.21
C ASN A 84 -9.22 2.49 -13.87
N TYR A 85 -7.96 2.46 -13.46
CA TYR A 85 -6.91 3.23 -14.11
C TYR A 85 -6.85 2.95 -15.62
N PHE A 86 -6.82 1.66 -16.01
CA PHE A 86 -6.78 1.27 -17.41
C PHE A 86 -8.06 1.64 -18.16
N ASN A 87 -9.24 1.46 -17.55
CA ASN A 87 -10.52 1.86 -18.15
C ASN A 87 -10.60 3.38 -18.40
N ILE A 88 -9.96 4.19 -17.56
CA ILE A 88 -9.93 5.66 -17.72
C ILE A 88 -8.86 6.09 -18.73
N ALA A 89 -7.67 5.49 -18.68
CA ALA A 89 -6.54 5.87 -19.51
C ALA A 89 -6.64 5.32 -20.96
N TYR A 90 -7.30 4.18 -21.16
CA TYR A 90 -7.43 3.47 -22.43
C TYR A 90 -8.88 3.00 -22.67
N PRO A 91 -9.81 3.93 -22.91
CA PRO A 91 -11.24 3.62 -23.11
C PRO A 91 -11.57 2.92 -24.43
#